data_AF-A0A3D1BJG3-F1
#
_entry.id   AF-A0A3D1BJG3-F1
#
_cell.length_a   1.000
_cell.length_b   1.000
_cell.length_c   1.000
_cell.angle_alpha   90.00
_cell.angle_beta   90.00
_cell.angle_gamma   90.00
#
_symmetry.space_group_name_H-M   'P 1'
#
loop_
_entity.id
_entity.type
_entity.pdbx_description
1 polymer ?
#
loop_
_entity_poly.entity_id
_entity_poly.type
_entity_poly.pdbx_seq_one_letter_code
_entity_poly.pdbx_strand_id
1 'polypeptide(L)' 'MVQIQTILTVADNSGAKTAKIIGIPGYSNKKTAGLGDIVSVAIQKATPNTALKQ' A
#
# COMPACT_ATOMS: atom_id res chain seq x y z
N MET A 1 -4.74 -7.28 -10.74
CA MET A 1 -5.74 -6.35 -10.17
C MET A 1 -5.73 -6.55 -8.66
N VAL A 2 -5.65 -5.47 -7.89
CA VAL A 2 -5.61 -5.48 -6.42
C VAL A 2 -6.79 -4.68 -5.89
N GLN A 3 -7.22 -4.90 -4.66
CA GLN A 3 -8.38 -4.23 -4.08
C GLN A 3 -8.11 -3.75 -2.67
N ILE A 4 -9.06 -3.01 -2.10
CA ILE A 4 -9.00 -2.62 -0.69
C ILE A 4 -8.86 -3.90 0.16
N GLN A 5 -8.02 -3.83 1.19
CA GLN A 5 -7.60 -4.93 2.06
C GLN A 5 -6.56 -5.91 1.48
N THR A 6 -6.18 -5.81 0.21
CA THR A 6 -5.05 -6.60 -0.32
C THR A 6 -3.74 -6.19 0.37
N ILE A 7 -2.95 -7.18 0.80
CA ILE A 7 -1.59 -6.98 1.33
C ILE A 7 -0.61 -7.18 0.17
N LEU A 8 0.30 -6.24 0.00
CA LEU A 8 1.34 -6.24 -1.01
C LEU A 8 2.72 -6.13 -0.37
N THR A 9 3.71 -6.71 -1.04
CA THR A 9 5.13 -6.49 -0.73
C THR A 9 5.56 -5.15 -1.31
N VAL A 10 6.26 -4.35 -0.52
CA VAL A 10 6.80 -3.06 -0.98
C VAL A 10 8.15 -3.31 -1.66
N ALA A 11 8.29 -2.83 -2.90
CA ALA A 11 9.49 -3.00 -3.72
C ALA A 11 10.23 -1.66 -3.87
N ASP A 12 10.56 -1.04 -2.74
CA ASP A 12 11.31 0.21 -2.68
C ASP A 12 12.37 0.16 -1.55
N ASN A 13 13.06 1.28 -1.34
CA ASN A 13 14.05 1.48 -0.29
C ASN A 13 13.54 2.38 0.86
N SER A 14 12.23 2.57 1.01
CA SER A 14 11.63 3.38 2.09
C SER A 14 11.75 2.71 3.46
N GLY A 15 12.01 1.41 3.48
CA GLY A 15 12.06 0.59 4.68
C GLY A 15 10.76 -0.14 5.00
N ALA A 16 9.66 0.14 4.28
CA ALA A 16 8.46 -0.67 4.33
C ALA A 16 8.71 -2.06 3.73
N LYS A 17 8.07 -3.10 4.29
CA LYS A 17 8.16 -4.48 3.80
C LYS A 17 6.84 -4.97 3.23
N THR A 18 5.75 -4.72 3.95
CA THR A 18 4.40 -5.06 3.49
C THR A 18 3.45 -3.92 3.81
N ALA A 19 2.51 -3.67 2.90
CA ALA A 19 1.49 -2.64 3.05
C ALA A 19 0.11 -3.17 2.65
N LYS A 20 -0.92 -2.72 3.34
CA LYS A 20 -2.33 -3.07 3.09
C LYS A 20 -3.01 -1.91 2.39
N ILE A 21 -3.72 -2.17 1.29
CA ILE A 21 -4.49 -1.14 0.60
C ILE A 21 -5.69 -0.73 1.48
N ILE A 22 -5.83 0.57 1.74
CA ILE A 22 -6.93 1.15 2.52
C ILE A 22 -7.85 2.04 1.68
N GLY A 23 -7.43 2.42 0.47
CA GLY A 23 -8.24 3.20 -0.45
C GLY A 23 -7.62 3.39 -1.82
N ILE A 24 -8.45 3.80 -2.77
CA ILE A 24 -8.05 4.12 -4.15
C ILE A 24 -8.53 5.55 -4.43
N PRO A 25 -7.68 6.58 -4.20
CA PRO A 25 -8.08 7.98 -4.32
C PRO A 25 -8.40 8.37 -5.77
N GLY A 26 -9.14 9.47 -5.93
CA GLY A 26 -9.49 10.02 -7.25
C GLY A 26 -10.73 9.38 -7.91
N TYR A 27 -11.32 8.36 -7.28
CA TYR A 27 -12.51 7.69 -7.79
C TYR A 27 -13.48 7.38 -6.65
N SER A 28 -14.75 7.74 -6.81
CA SER A 28 -15.77 7.58 -5.75
C SER A 28 -16.21 6.13 -5.51
N ASN A 29 -16.07 5.24 -6.50
CA ASN A 29 -16.56 3.85 -6.41
C ASN A 29 -15.61 2.82 -7.05
N LYS A 30 -14.32 3.15 -7.18
CA LYS A 30 -13.34 2.22 -7.78
C LYS A 30 -13.04 1.10 -6.78
N LYS A 31 -13.38 -0.14 -7.16
CA LYS A 31 -13.22 -1.33 -6.31
C LYS A 31 -11.84 -1.95 -6.41
N THR A 32 -11.14 -1.71 -7.53
CA THR A 32 -9.89 -2.41 -7.86
C THR A 32 -8.91 -1.48 -8.56
N ALA A 33 -7.61 -1.76 -8.41
CA ALA A 33 -6.51 -1.04 -9.02
C ALA A 33 -5.64 -2.00 -9.87
N GLY A 34 -5.10 -1.46 -10.96
CA GLY A 34 -4.15 -2.12 -11.86
C GLY A 34 -2.74 -1.56 -11.72
N LEU A 35 -1.86 -1.95 -12.66
CA LEU A 35 -0.54 -1.33 -12.78
C LEU A 35 -0.70 0.13 -13.21
N GLY A 36 0.09 1.03 -12.62
CA GLY A 36 0.04 2.48 -12.89
C GLY A 36 -1.00 3.25 -12.09
N ASP A 37 -1.94 2.58 -11.41
CA ASP A 37 -2.88 3.22 -10.50
C ASP A 37 -2.20 3.62 -9.17
N ILE A 38 -2.59 4.77 -8.62
CA ILE A 38 -2.16 5.23 -7.29
C ILE A 38 -3.15 4.72 -6.24
N VAL A 39 -2.62 4.18 -5.14
CA VAL A 39 -3.41 3.66 -4.02
C VAL A 39 -2.91 4.23 -2.68
N SER A 40 -3.82 4.35 -1.72
CA SER A 40 -3.47 4.67 -0.34
C SER A 40 -3.26 3.39 0.46
N VAL A 41 -2.17 3.30 1.21
CA VAL A 41 -1.76 2.09 1.93
C VAL A 41 -1.44 2.37 3.40
N ALA A 42 -1.71 1.40 4.25
CA ALA A 42 -1.23 1.35 5.62
C ALA A 42 -0.06 0.36 5.71
N ILE A 43 1.09 0.80 6.25
CA ILE A 43 2.24 -0.08 6.47
C ILE A 43 1.86 -1.14 7.51
N GLN A 44 2.19 -2.41 7.24
CA GLN A 44 1.91 -3.54 8.14
C GLN A 44 3.19 -4.11 8.74
N LYS A 45 4.31 -3.98 8.01
CA LYS A 45 5.64 -4.35 8.47
C LYS A 45 6.64 -3.36 7.89
N ALA A 46 7.54 -2.89 8.73
CA ALA A 46 8.66 -2.04 8.37
C ALA A 46 9.95 -2.62 8.96
N THR A 47 11.07 -2.28 8.34
CA THR A 47 12.40 -2.60 8.87
C THR A 47 12.66 -1.79 10.15
N PRO A 48 13.39 -2.38 11.11
CA PRO A 48 13.81 -1.68 12.32
C PRO A 48 14.62 -0.41 11.99
N ASN A 49 14.60 0.57 12.90
CA ASN A 49 15.34 1.83 12.78
C ASN A 49 15.03 2.67 11.52
N THR A 50 13.83 2.52 10.97
CA THR A 50 13.33 3.39 9.91
C THR A 50 12.53 4.54 10.50
N ALA A 51 12.31 5.60 9.71
CA ALA A 51 11.39 6.68 10.07
C ALA A 51 9.90 6.23 10.07
N LEU A 52 9.62 5.05 9.52
CA LEU A 52 8.28 4.48 9.44
C LEU A 52 7.90 3.79 10.75
N LYS A 53 6.68 4.04 11.20
CA LYS A 53 6.06 3.26 12.28
C LYS A 53 5.35 2.05 11.67
N GLN A 54 5.41 0.94 12.40
CA GLN A 54 4.59 -0.24 12.15
C GLN A 54 3.15 0.01 12.59
#